data_AF-X1JAN6-F1
#
_entry.id   AF-X1JAN6-F1
#
_cell.length_a   1.000
_cell.length_b   1.000
_cell.length_c   1.000
_cell.angle_alpha   90.00
_cell.angle_beta   90.00
_cell.angle_gamma   90.00
#
_symmetry.space_group_name_H-M   'P 1'
#
loop_
_entity.id
_entity.type
_entity.pdbx_description
1 polymer ?
#
loop_
_entity_poly.entity_id
_entity_poly.type
_entity_poly.pdbx_seq_one_letter_code
_entity_poly.pdbx_strand_id
1 'polypeptide(L)'
;MENQMLMFLAMCSAIGPKELIELCGPVHPSHWRYALVKYGGGIIQMSGSIAGNTHARNRYGNYVRARTKPVNPNSARQIKIRAVIAELTERWLNTLTDNQRTAWATYAAAIAMKNKLGETIHLSGFNHYIRSNAGYLDAVAQYFDDGPEELTLPDQTPLLKSQLTQIH
;
A
#
# COMPACT_ATOMS: atom_id res chain seq x y z
N MET A 1 -23.97 -34.53 -26.18
CA MET A 1 -24.04 -33.11 -25.74
C MET A 1 -25.09 -33.00 -24.64
N GLU A 2 -24.83 -33.63 -23.49
CA GLU A 2 -25.85 -33.77 -22.43
C GLU A 2 -25.27 -33.59 -21.03
N ASN A 3 -24.03 -33.07 -20.93
CA ASN A 3 -23.31 -32.93 -19.66
C ASN A 3 -23.03 -31.47 -19.26
N GLN A 4 -23.65 -30.50 -19.95
CA GLN A 4 -23.50 -29.07 -19.66
C GLN A 4 -24.76 -28.45 -19.01
N MET A 5 -25.92 -29.12 -19.06
CA MET A 5 -27.18 -28.57 -18.54
C MET A 5 -27.53 -29.04 -17.11
N LEU A 6 -27.01 -30.20 -16.67
CA LEU A 6 -27.22 -30.72 -15.31
C LEU A 6 -26.30 -30.09 -14.25
N MET A 7 -25.15 -29.54 -14.64
CA MET A 7 -24.30 -28.79 -13.70
C MET A 7 -24.86 -27.41 -13.36
N PHE A 8 -25.61 -26.79 -14.27
CA PHE A 8 -26.18 -25.46 -14.03
C PHE A 8 -27.39 -25.50 -13.07
N LEU A 9 -28.17 -26.58 -13.09
CA LEU A 9 -29.33 -26.75 -12.20
C LEU A 9 -28.96 -27.23 -10.79
N ALA A 10 -27.87 -27.99 -10.63
CA ALA A 10 -27.36 -28.38 -9.30
C ALA A 10 -26.64 -27.25 -8.56
N MET A 11 -26.20 -26.21 -9.27
CA MET A 11 -25.53 -25.04 -8.68
C MET A 11 -26.52 -23.98 -8.18
N CYS A 12 -27.76 -23.99 -8.68
CA CYS A 12 -28.82 -23.04 -8.31
C CYS A 12 -29.61 -23.39 -7.04
N SER A 13 -29.43 -24.56 -6.40
CA SER A 13 -30.13 -24.89 -5.14
C SER A 13 -29.34 -24.58 -3.86
N ALA A 14 -28.22 -23.85 -3.95
CA ALA A 14 -27.34 -23.50 -2.83
C ALA A 14 -27.25 -21.98 -2.57
N ILE A 15 -28.24 -21.20 -3.03
CA ILE A 15 -28.26 -19.74 -2.89
C ILE A 15 -29.18 -19.38 -1.72
N GLY A 16 -28.59 -19.34 -0.53
CA GLY A 16 -29.18 -18.68 0.63
C GLY A 16 -29.26 -17.14 0.41
N PRO A 17 -29.94 -16.40 1.31
CA PRO A 17 -30.40 -15.01 1.14
C PRO A 17 -29.31 -13.92 1.02
N LYS A 18 -28.07 -14.29 0.66
CA LYS A 18 -26.92 -13.40 0.50
C LYS A 18 -26.90 -12.60 -0.80
N GLU A 19 -27.91 -12.72 -1.66
CA GLU A 19 -28.08 -11.86 -2.84
C GLU A 19 -28.66 -10.47 -2.53
N LEU A 20 -28.92 -10.14 -1.25
CA LEU A 20 -29.21 -8.77 -0.81
C LEU A 20 -27.96 -7.97 -0.39
N ILE A 21 -26.79 -8.29 -0.96
CA ILE A 21 -25.49 -7.65 -0.70
C ILE A 21 -25.13 -6.72 -1.88
N GLU A 22 -26.00 -5.76 -2.19
CA GLU A 22 -25.75 -4.80 -3.30
C GLU A 22 -26.03 -3.34 -2.95
N LEU A 23 -25.93 -2.92 -1.68
CA LEU A 23 -26.25 -1.53 -1.29
C LEU A 23 -25.26 -0.77 -0.40
N CYS A 24 -23.98 -1.16 -0.33
CA CYS A 24 -22.99 -0.30 0.33
C CYS A 24 -21.60 -0.48 -0.29
N GLY A 25 -21.06 0.62 -0.83
CA GLY A 25 -19.85 0.67 -1.65
C GLY A 25 -18.54 0.25 -0.95
N PRO A 26 -17.39 0.42 -1.64
CA PRO A 26 -16.14 -0.23 -1.28
C PRO A 26 -15.58 0.33 0.03
N VAL A 27 -15.72 -0.44 1.11
CA VAL A 27 -15.03 -0.16 2.37
C VAL A 27 -13.56 -0.51 2.17
N HIS A 28 -12.72 0.52 1.99
CA HIS A 28 -11.27 0.37 1.88
C HIS A 28 -10.76 -0.45 3.06
N PRO A 29 -9.99 -1.53 2.84
CA PRO A 29 -9.47 -2.32 3.94
C PRO A 29 -8.55 -1.44 4.78
N SER A 30 -8.90 -1.16 6.03
CA SER A 30 -7.94 -0.56 6.96
C SER A 30 -7.00 -1.68 7.38
N HIS A 31 -5.92 -1.84 6.62
CA HIS A 31 -4.91 -2.89 6.75
C HIS A 31 -4.42 -3.01 8.20
N TRP A 32 -4.12 -4.24 8.62
CA TRP A 32 -3.67 -4.76 9.93
C TRP A 32 -2.54 -3.95 10.60
N ARG A 33 -2.73 -2.66 10.82
CA ARG A 33 -1.79 -1.81 11.52
C ARG A 33 -2.27 -1.73 12.95
N TYR A 34 -1.41 -2.19 13.86
CA TYR A 34 -1.51 -1.85 15.27
C TYR A 34 -1.69 -0.34 15.41
N ALA A 35 -2.42 0.07 16.44
CA ALA A 35 -2.61 1.48 16.70
C ALA A 35 -1.25 2.15 16.96
N LEU A 36 -1.02 3.26 16.25
CA LEU A 36 0.09 4.16 16.50
C LEU A 36 -0.33 5.08 17.65
N VAL A 37 0.49 5.15 18.69
CA VAL A 37 0.22 5.95 19.89
C VAL A 37 1.37 6.90 20.10
N LYS A 38 1.05 8.19 20.24
CA LYS A 38 1.98 9.24 20.65
C LYS A 38 1.81 9.51 22.14
N TYR A 39 2.89 9.33 22.87
CA TYR A 39 2.95 9.52 24.32
C TYR A 39 3.60 10.86 24.68
N GLY A 40 3.20 11.41 25.84
CA GLY A 40 3.81 12.56 26.51
C GLY A 40 3.54 12.46 28.01
N GLY A 41 2.86 13.44 28.63
CA GLY A 41 2.30 13.31 30.00
C GLY A 41 1.11 12.34 30.11
N GLY A 42 0.71 11.74 28.98
CA GLY A 42 -0.40 10.82 28.79
C GLY A 42 -0.49 10.45 27.31
N ILE A 43 -1.63 9.93 26.84
CA ILE A 43 -1.85 9.70 25.41
C ILE A 43 -2.24 11.03 24.75
N ILE A 44 -1.35 11.56 23.90
CA ILE A 44 -1.59 12.82 23.18
C ILE A 44 -2.42 12.55 21.92
N GLN A 45 -2.06 11.50 21.18
CA GLN A 45 -2.74 11.16 19.93
C GLN A 45 -2.65 9.66 19.65
N MET A 46 -3.72 9.11 19.11
CA MET A 46 -3.79 7.70 18.73
C MET A 46 -4.49 7.54 17.37
N SER A 47 -3.94 6.70 16.50
CA SER A 47 -4.51 6.41 15.18
C SER A 47 -4.31 4.96 14.81
N GLY A 48 -5.36 4.28 14.36
CA GLY A 48 -5.32 2.88 13.95
C GLY A 48 -6.24 2.02 14.80
N SER A 49 -5.99 0.71 14.86
CA SER A 49 -6.86 -0.21 15.61
C SER A 49 -6.10 -1.01 16.66
N ILE A 50 -6.68 -1.14 17.84
CA ILE A 50 -6.17 -1.98 18.94
C ILE A 50 -7.34 -2.76 19.57
N ALA A 51 -7.14 -4.03 19.89
CA ALA A 51 -8.09 -4.85 20.66
C ALA A 51 -9.58 -4.78 20.22
N GLY A 52 -9.84 -4.61 18.92
CA GLY A 52 -11.22 -4.51 18.40
C GLY A 52 -11.79 -3.08 18.33
N ASN A 53 -11.03 -2.06 18.70
CA ASN A 53 -11.42 -0.66 18.63
C ASN A 53 -10.57 0.07 17.59
N THR A 54 -11.19 0.92 16.78
CA THR A 54 -10.53 1.81 15.81
C THR A 54 -10.57 3.24 16.31
N HIS A 55 -9.39 3.82 16.54
CA HIS A 55 -9.19 5.21 16.93
C HIS A 55 -9.00 6.06 15.67
N ALA A 56 -9.84 7.09 15.53
CA ALA A 56 -9.84 7.99 14.38
C ALA A 56 -10.09 9.43 14.82
N ARG A 57 -9.90 10.37 13.89
CA ARG A 57 -10.16 11.80 14.09
C ARG A 57 -11.03 12.35 12.97
N ASN A 58 -11.95 13.25 13.31
CA ASN A 58 -12.70 14.05 12.36
C ASN A 58 -12.48 15.55 12.67
N ARG A 59 -13.22 16.44 12.00
CA ARG A 59 -13.13 17.89 12.25
C ARG A 59 -13.50 18.28 13.69
N TYR A 60 -14.33 17.49 14.36
CA TYR A 60 -14.86 17.75 15.70
C TYR A 60 -14.05 17.07 16.84
N GLY A 61 -13.00 16.32 16.51
CA GLY A 61 -12.10 15.73 17.49
C GLY A 61 -11.82 14.24 17.26
N ASN A 62 -11.30 13.61 18.31
CA ASN A 62 -10.93 12.20 18.31
C ASN A 62 -12.11 11.35 18.77
N TYR A 63 -12.31 10.22 18.11
CA TYR A 63 -13.38 9.27 18.46
C TYR A 63 -12.91 7.84 18.31
N VAL A 64 -13.62 6.94 18.97
CA VAL A 64 -13.38 5.50 18.95
C VAL A 64 -14.62 4.79 18.45
N ARG A 65 -14.45 3.82 17.55
CA ARG A 65 -15.53 2.96 17.05
C ARG A 65 -15.13 1.50 17.16
N ALA A 66 -16.11 0.61 17.26
CA ALA A 66 -15.86 -0.82 17.13
C ALA A 66 -15.34 -1.14 15.72
N ARG A 67 -14.36 -2.04 15.65
CA ARG A 67 -13.74 -2.49 14.42
C ARG A 67 -14.62 -3.57 13.78
N THR A 68 -15.13 -3.30 12.60
CA THR A 68 -15.73 -4.32 11.73
C THR A 68 -14.62 -5.08 11.00
N LYS A 69 -14.70 -6.41 10.93
CA LYS A 69 -13.79 -7.22 10.10
C LYS A 69 -14.15 -6.97 8.63
N PRO A 70 -13.27 -6.32 7.84
CA PRO A 70 -13.54 -6.14 6.42
C PRO A 70 -13.42 -7.50 5.71
N VAL A 71 -14.28 -7.73 4.72
CA VAL A 71 -14.10 -8.82 3.75
C VAL A 71 -12.82 -8.53 2.96
N ASN A 72 -12.08 -9.57 2.58
CA ASN A 72 -10.90 -9.44 1.70
C ASN A 72 -11.32 -9.69 0.24
N PRO A 73 -11.76 -8.67 -0.52
CA PRO A 73 -12.18 -8.85 -1.90
C PRO A 73 -10.97 -9.11 -2.80
N ASN A 74 -10.91 -10.27 -3.47
CA ASN A 74 -9.85 -10.61 -4.44
C ASN A 74 -10.02 -9.87 -5.78
N SER A 75 -9.95 -8.54 -5.75
CA SER A 75 -10.00 -7.72 -6.97
C SER A 75 -8.74 -7.87 -7.83
N ALA A 76 -8.89 -7.74 -9.15
CA ALA A 76 -7.78 -7.81 -10.10
C ALA A 76 -6.64 -6.82 -9.75
N ARG A 77 -6.98 -5.61 -9.32
CA ARG A 77 -5.99 -4.61 -8.85
C ARG A 77 -5.19 -5.09 -7.65
N GLN A 78 -5.83 -5.74 -6.67
CA GLN A 78 -5.11 -6.27 -5.50
C GLN A 78 -4.14 -7.40 -5.89
N ILE A 79 -4.53 -8.26 -6.84
CA ILE A 79 -3.65 -9.32 -7.35
C ILE A 79 -2.44 -8.70 -8.06
N LYS A 80 -2.66 -7.72 -8.94
CA LYS A 80 -1.58 -6.99 -9.63
C LYS A 80 -0.57 -6.41 -8.65
N ILE A 81 -1.02 -5.63 -7.66
CA ILE A 81 -0.13 -4.99 -6.69
C ILE A 81 0.64 -6.04 -5.85
N ARG A 82 0.01 -7.17 -5.49
CA ARG A 82 0.71 -8.26 -4.79
C ARG A 82 1.82 -8.86 -5.65
N ALA A 83 1.56 -9.08 -6.94
CA ALA A 83 2.56 -9.58 -7.88
C ALA A 83 3.74 -8.61 -8.01
N VAL A 84 3.46 -7.31 -8.17
CA VAL A 84 4.49 -6.25 -8.24
C VAL A 84 5.39 -6.25 -7.01
N ILE A 85 4.80 -6.31 -5.81
CA ILE A 85 5.60 -6.32 -4.57
C ILE A 85 6.44 -7.60 -4.46
N ALA A 86 5.90 -8.75 -4.86
CA ALA A 86 6.62 -10.01 -4.86
C ALA A 86 7.84 -9.98 -5.80
N GLU A 87 7.65 -9.50 -7.03
CA GLU A 87 8.71 -9.33 -8.03
C GLU A 87 9.82 -8.40 -7.53
N LEU A 88 9.46 -7.23 -6.98
CA LEU A 88 10.45 -6.28 -6.46
C LEU A 88 11.21 -6.85 -5.25
N THR A 89 10.55 -7.65 -4.42
CA THR A 89 11.20 -8.29 -3.27
C THR A 89 12.21 -9.33 -3.73
N GLU A 90 11.84 -10.16 -4.71
CA GLU A 90 12.74 -11.15 -5.30
C GLU A 90 13.96 -10.47 -5.95
N ARG A 91 13.73 -9.40 -6.71
CA ARG A 91 14.78 -8.61 -7.36
C ARG A 91 15.76 -8.00 -6.36
N TRP A 92 15.25 -7.45 -5.26
CA TRP A 92 16.09 -6.88 -4.18
C TRP A 92 17.03 -7.93 -3.54
N LEU A 93 16.52 -9.16 -3.36
CA LEU A 93 17.26 -10.23 -2.70
C LEU A 93 18.29 -10.86 -3.65
N ASN A 94 17.87 -11.18 -4.88
CA ASN A 94 18.62 -12.05 -5.78
C ASN A 94 19.36 -11.32 -6.91
N THR A 95 18.92 -10.12 -7.29
CA THR A 95 19.46 -9.40 -8.46
C THR A 95 20.29 -8.19 -8.07
N LEU A 96 19.89 -7.43 -7.05
CA LEU A 96 20.61 -6.23 -6.63
C LEU A 96 21.97 -6.57 -6.01
N THR A 97 22.99 -5.81 -6.42
CA THR A 97 24.33 -5.87 -5.85
C THR A 97 24.41 -5.19 -4.48
N ASP A 98 25.44 -5.52 -3.69
CA ASP A 98 25.66 -4.89 -2.38
C ASP A 98 25.89 -3.37 -2.47
N ASN A 99 26.52 -2.90 -3.56
CA ASN A 99 26.73 -1.48 -3.81
C ASN A 99 25.39 -0.75 -4.02
N GLN A 100 24.48 -1.33 -4.81
CA GLN A 100 23.14 -0.76 -5.03
C GLN A 100 22.33 -0.73 -3.73
N ARG A 101 22.37 -1.82 -2.94
CA ARG A 101 21.70 -1.85 -1.63
C ARG A 101 22.25 -0.79 -0.68
N THR A 102 23.57 -0.58 -0.68
CA THR A 102 24.22 0.48 0.10
C THR A 102 23.79 1.88 -0.36
N ALA A 103 23.69 2.12 -1.68
CA ALA A 103 23.20 3.40 -2.21
C ALA A 103 21.76 3.69 -1.71
N TRP A 104 20.87 2.70 -1.79
CA TRP A 104 19.51 2.82 -1.25
C TRP A 104 19.48 3.02 0.28
N ALA A 105 20.43 2.44 1.02
CA ALA A 105 20.56 2.66 2.46
C ALA A 105 21.00 4.09 2.80
N THR A 106 21.96 4.64 2.04
CA THR A 106 22.41 6.04 2.17
C THR A 106 21.26 7.01 1.89
N TYR A 107 20.51 6.77 0.81
CA TYR A 107 19.32 7.56 0.48
C TYR A 107 18.26 7.51 1.59
N ALA A 108 18.03 6.33 2.17
CA ALA A 108 17.08 6.14 3.25
C ALA A 108 17.46 6.86 4.55
N ALA A 109 18.77 6.96 4.84
CA ALA A 109 19.28 7.73 5.98
C ALA A 109 19.08 9.24 5.79
N ALA A 110 19.23 9.74 4.56
CA ALA A 110 19.08 11.15 4.24
C ALA A 110 17.62 11.64 4.31
N ILE A 111 16.66 10.78 3.95
CA ILE A 111 15.26 11.20 3.83
C ILE A 111 14.45 10.93 5.10
N ALA A 112 14.04 12.03 5.72
CA ALA A 112 13.02 12.06 6.75
C ALA A 112 11.62 12.08 6.11
N MET A 113 10.77 11.11 6.46
CA MET A 113 9.35 11.12 6.11
C MET A 113 8.47 11.35 7.32
N LYS A 114 7.23 11.83 7.13
CA LYS A 114 6.25 11.95 8.21
C LYS A 114 5.33 10.74 8.27
N ASN A 115 5.12 10.20 9.47
CA ASN A 115 4.10 9.19 9.72
C ASN A 115 2.70 9.82 9.77
N LYS A 116 1.65 8.99 9.96
CA LYS A 116 0.25 9.48 10.04
C LYS A 116 -0.03 10.39 11.26
N LEU A 117 0.83 10.36 12.27
CA LEU A 117 0.79 11.23 13.45
C LEU A 117 1.65 12.50 13.28
N GLY A 118 2.25 12.69 12.11
CA GLY A 118 3.10 13.84 11.80
C GLY A 118 4.52 13.77 12.38
N GLU A 119 4.91 12.63 12.95
CA GLU A 119 6.25 12.43 13.48
C GLU A 119 7.22 12.01 12.37
N THR A 120 8.46 12.43 12.51
CA THR A 120 9.52 12.08 11.57
C THR A 120 9.93 10.63 11.75
N ILE A 121 9.94 9.88 10.65
CA ILE A 121 10.40 8.49 10.54
C ILE A 121 11.39 8.38 9.38
N HIS A 122 12.42 7.56 9.57
CA HIS A 122 13.30 7.12 8.50
C HIS A 122 12.86 5.72 8.05
N LEU A 123 12.69 5.53 6.74
CA LEU A 123 12.43 4.20 6.20
C LEU A 123 13.77 3.48 6.00
N SER A 124 13.72 2.16 5.77
CA SER A 124 14.89 1.41 5.32
C SER A 124 15.09 1.56 3.81
N GLY A 125 16.31 1.30 3.32
CA GLY A 125 16.62 1.31 1.88
C GLY A 125 15.68 0.41 1.06
N PHE A 126 15.40 -0.80 1.57
CA PHE A 126 14.42 -1.71 0.99
C PHE A 126 13.03 -1.10 0.85
N ASN A 127 12.54 -0.42 1.89
CA ASN A 127 11.22 0.22 1.86
C ASN A 127 11.18 1.40 0.87
N HIS A 128 12.30 2.12 0.71
CA HIS A 128 12.42 3.16 -0.32
C HIS A 128 12.44 2.59 -1.73
N TYR A 129 13.18 1.50 -1.95
CA TYR A 129 13.24 0.79 -3.23
C TYR A 129 11.86 0.30 -3.67
N ILE A 130 11.15 -0.47 -2.81
CA ILE A 130 9.81 -0.96 -3.14
C ILE A 130 8.83 0.18 -3.37
N ARG A 131 8.83 1.21 -2.52
CA ARG A 131 7.90 2.34 -2.65
C ARG A 131 8.08 3.07 -3.98
N SER A 132 9.32 3.29 -4.40
CA SER A 132 9.63 4.04 -5.62
C SER A 132 9.32 3.20 -6.85
N ASN A 133 9.79 1.95 -6.88
CA ASN A 133 9.63 1.08 -8.03
C ASN A 133 8.22 0.51 -8.20
N ALA A 134 7.44 0.33 -7.13
CA ALA A 134 6.07 -0.17 -7.26
C ALA A 134 5.16 0.78 -8.06
N GLY A 135 5.34 2.10 -7.90
CA GLY A 135 4.61 3.09 -8.69
C GLY A 135 5.08 3.15 -10.13
N TYR A 136 6.39 3.08 -10.36
CA TYR A 136 6.99 3.09 -11.69
C TYR A 136 6.61 1.85 -12.51
N LEU A 137 6.63 0.67 -11.90
CA LEU A 137 6.26 -0.58 -12.56
C LEU A 137 4.77 -0.58 -12.93
N ASP A 138 3.90 0.00 -12.10
CA ASP A 138 2.47 0.09 -12.39
C ASP A 138 2.16 1.08 -13.53
N ALA A 139 2.93 2.17 -13.63
CA ALA A 139 2.71 3.24 -14.61
C ALA A 139 3.39 3.00 -15.97
N VAL A 140 4.65 2.59 -15.96
CA VAL A 140 5.53 2.54 -17.15
C VAL A 140 6.14 1.15 -17.36
N ALA A 141 5.87 0.18 -16.48
CA ALA A 141 6.44 -1.18 -16.53
C ALA A 141 7.99 -1.21 -16.54
N GLN A 142 8.60 -0.25 -15.84
CA GLN A 142 10.05 -0.13 -15.66
C GLN A 142 10.40 -0.06 -14.17
N TYR A 143 11.66 -0.33 -13.84
CA TYR A 143 12.21 -0.26 -12.49
C TYR A 143 13.60 0.40 -12.53
N PHE A 144 14.02 0.96 -11.40
CA PHE A 144 15.35 1.52 -11.19
C PHE A 144 16.10 0.68 -10.15
N ASP A 145 17.17 0.02 -10.58
CA ASP A 145 18.01 -0.80 -9.71
C ASP A 145 19.09 0.05 -9.02
N ASP A 146 19.64 1.03 -9.74
CA ASP A 146 20.60 1.97 -9.21
C ASP A 146 19.93 2.96 -8.25
N GLY A 147 20.53 3.09 -7.06
CA GLY A 147 20.05 4.03 -6.05
C GLY A 147 20.16 5.46 -6.55
N PRO A 148 19.19 6.34 -6.22
CA PRO A 148 19.25 7.74 -6.63
C PRO A 148 20.50 8.43 -6.05
N GLU A 149 21.23 9.15 -6.90
CA GLU A 149 22.41 9.93 -6.52
C GLU A 149 22.02 11.24 -5.80
N GLU A 150 20.84 11.78 -6.10
CA GLU A 150 20.32 12.95 -5.42
C GLU A 150 19.63 12.57 -4.10
N LEU A 151 20.26 12.94 -2.98
CA LEU A 151 19.81 12.65 -1.61
C LEU A 151 18.69 13.60 -1.13
N THR A 152 17.79 14.00 -2.01
CA THR A 152 16.62 14.82 -1.66
C THR A 152 15.35 14.04 -2.00
N LEU A 153 14.27 14.26 -1.25
CA LEU A 153 12.95 14.01 -1.84
C LEU A 153 12.94 14.79 -3.15
N PRO A 154 12.49 14.22 -4.29
CA PRO A 154 12.36 15.03 -5.48
C PRO A 154 11.56 16.24 -5.05
N ASP A 155 12.22 17.40 -5.04
CA ASP A 155 11.54 18.67 -5.10
C ASP A 155 10.51 18.50 -6.23
N GLN A 156 9.39 19.23 -6.19
CA GLN A 156 8.53 19.30 -7.37
C GLN A 156 9.23 20.11 -8.49
N THR A 157 10.45 19.73 -8.85
CA THR A 157 11.34 20.32 -9.83
C THR A 157 11.19 19.59 -11.17
N PRO A 158 11.39 20.31 -12.28
CA PRO A 158 10.54 20.26 -13.46
C PRO A 158 10.84 19.11 -14.43
N LEU A 159 11.65 18.13 -14.01
CA LEU A 159 12.19 17.10 -14.89
C LEU A 159 11.14 16.06 -15.34
N LEU A 160 10.00 15.96 -14.66
CA LEU A 160 8.83 15.24 -15.18
C LEU A 160 8.17 15.95 -16.38
N LYS A 161 8.50 17.21 -16.69
CA LYS A 161 7.95 17.97 -17.81
C LYS A 161 8.77 17.83 -19.10
N SER A 162 10.07 17.51 -19.02
CA SER A 162 10.94 17.42 -20.20
C SER A 162 10.86 16.08 -20.93
N GLN A 163 10.39 15.02 -20.29
CA GLN A 163 10.21 13.70 -20.93
C GLN A 163 8.87 13.57 -21.69
N LEU A 164 7.92 14.48 -21.47
CA LEU A 164 6.63 14.51 -22.18
C LEU A 164 6.58 15.50 -23.35
N THR A 165 7.69 16.18 -23.66
CA THR A 165 7.80 17.14 -24.78
C THR A 165 8.60 16.60 -25.97
N GLN A 166 8.90 15.30 -26.00
CA GLN A 166 9.57 14.62 -27.13
C GLN A 166 8.71 13.54 -27.78
N ILE A 167 7.39 13.73 -27.84
CA ILE A 167 6.56 12.99 -28.79
C ILE A 167 5.75 14.04 -29.55
N HIS A 168 6.10 14.14 -30.83
CA HIS A 168 5.42 14.98 -31.81
C HIS A 168 4.04 14.42 -32.14
#